data_AF-A0A966XV16-F1
#
_entry.id   AF-A0A966XV16-F1
#
_cell.length_a   1.000
_cell.length_b   1.000
_cell.length_c   1.000
_cell.angle_alpha   90.00
_cell.angle_beta   90.00
_cell.angle_gamma   90.00
#
_symmetry.space_group_name_H-M   'P 1'
#
loop_
_entity.id
_entity.type
_entity.pdbx_description
1 polymer ?
#
loop_
_entity_poly.entity_id
_entity_poly.type
_entity_poly.pdbx_seq_one_letter_code
_entity_poly.pdbx_strand_id
1 'polypeptide(L)'
;ASANATIATVFNRDGLFQFKGKTMQTKNLLRIATAALALSVASVWATPVVWENSAGSDMGSFDKATGVQQATLTQNKGNGRGIVVVGNTVYYTTADSGSVFKRDAITDADLGVAFTIAGTSGLQAISYDGTDFWVGDYSGTTKAYKVNGTTGALISTITLDGTLTHIEGFYDGLEYFNGKLIANKYDGGFARAGGNQYSIYDTLGNLLVADFIDTNGHGNGTGIAFDGTDFYVSDIFNNRFTIWDGTTGAYKSAVTLSGSHTVIEDLSVDFAGRIDTCGGPNQPPCNNVPEPGSMQLVGLALGALGLGLRRRKAK
;
A
#
# COMPACT_ATOMS: atom_id res chain seq x y z
N ALA A 1 46.99 -9.75 -38.96
CA ALA A 1 45.55 -9.46 -38.91
C ALA A 1 44.78 -10.78 -38.84
N SER A 2 43.64 -10.77 -38.15
CA SER A 2 42.90 -11.87 -37.51
C SER A 2 42.71 -13.17 -38.30
N ALA A 3 42.73 -14.30 -37.57
CA ALA A 3 42.04 -15.53 -37.96
C ALA A 3 41.07 -15.97 -36.84
N ASN A 4 39.79 -16.07 -37.21
CA ASN A 4 38.73 -16.69 -36.42
C ASN A 4 39.03 -18.17 -36.21
N ALA A 5 38.74 -18.70 -35.01
CA ALA A 5 38.67 -20.14 -34.76
C ALA A 5 37.30 -20.51 -34.21
N THR A 6 36.55 -21.20 -35.06
CA THR A 6 35.25 -21.82 -34.83
C THR A 6 35.33 -22.90 -33.74
N ILE A 7 34.47 -22.84 -32.73
CA ILE A 7 34.31 -23.92 -31.75
C ILE A 7 33.32 -24.93 -32.32
N ALA A 8 33.82 -26.12 -32.69
CA ALA A 8 32.99 -27.25 -33.09
C ALA A 8 32.39 -27.94 -31.85
N THR A 9 31.06 -28.00 -31.78
CA THR A 9 30.32 -28.73 -30.75
C THR A 9 30.11 -30.16 -31.23
N VAL A 10 30.70 -31.14 -30.55
CA VAL A 10 30.44 -32.57 -30.81
C VAL A 10 29.58 -33.11 -29.67
N PHE A 11 28.31 -33.40 -29.97
CA PHE A 11 27.46 -34.20 -29.10
C PHE A 11 27.74 -35.68 -29.38
N ASN A 12 28.22 -36.42 -28.38
CA ASN A 12 28.20 -37.88 -28.43
C ASN A 12 26.93 -38.41 -27.75
N ARG A 13 26.48 -39.57 -28.23
CA ARG A 13 25.22 -40.28 -28.02
C ARG A 13 24.90 -40.67 -26.56
N ASP A 14 25.80 -40.38 -25.62
CA ASP A 14 25.70 -40.74 -24.20
C ASP A 14 25.39 -39.57 -23.24
N GLY A 15 25.09 -38.36 -23.76
CA GLY A 15 24.63 -37.23 -22.94
C GLY A 15 25.67 -36.63 -21.98
N LEU A 16 26.97 -36.80 -22.25
CA LEU A 16 28.06 -36.26 -21.43
C LEU A 16 28.64 -34.98 -22.01
N PHE A 17 28.59 -33.90 -21.23
CA PHE A 17 29.22 -32.61 -21.55
C PHE A 17 30.71 -32.67 -21.16
N GLN A 18 31.61 -32.40 -22.12
CA GLN A 18 33.05 -32.29 -21.84
C GLN A 18 33.55 -30.86 -22.04
N PHE A 19 34.13 -30.29 -20.98
CA PHE A 19 34.89 -29.06 -21.07
C PHE A 19 36.31 -29.32 -20.55
N LYS A 20 37.32 -29.11 -21.41
CA LYS A 20 38.75 -29.35 -21.13
C LYS A 20 39.09 -30.74 -20.55
N GLY A 21 38.56 -31.82 -21.16
CA GLY A 21 39.04 -33.18 -20.92
C GLY A 21 38.76 -33.80 -19.55
N LYS A 22 37.86 -33.21 -18.74
CA LYS A 22 37.39 -33.84 -17.49
C LYS A 22 35.92 -34.20 -17.58
N THR A 23 35.63 -35.49 -17.45
CA THR A 23 34.28 -36.05 -17.42
C THR A 23 33.61 -35.71 -16.10
N MET A 24 32.66 -34.77 -16.11
CA MET A 24 31.90 -34.41 -14.92
C MET A 24 30.69 -35.36 -14.83
N GLN A 25 30.63 -36.18 -13.77
CA GLN A 25 29.51 -37.11 -13.60
C GLN A 25 28.20 -36.35 -13.36
N THR A 26 27.24 -36.56 -14.27
CA THR A 26 25.90 -35.95 -14.37
C THR A 26 25.08 -36.02 -13.08
N LYS A 27 25.34 -36.99 -12.20
CA LYS A 27 24.64 -37.16 -10.91
C LYS A 27 24.89 -36.01 -9.92
N ASN A 28 26.04 -35.33 -9.99
CA ASN A 28 26.37 -34.21 -9.08
C ASN A 28 25.80 -32.87 -9.57
N LEU A 29 25.64 -32.69 -10.88
CA LEU A 29 24.97 -31.53 -11.46
C LEU A 29 23.47 -31.54 -11.15
N LEU A 30 22.85 -32.71 -11.20
CA LEU A 30 21.42 -32.86 -10.90
C LEU A 30 21.11 -32.51 -9.44
N ARG A 31 21.93 -32.95 -8.47
CA ARG A 31 21.75 -32.64 -7.04
C ARG A 31 21.95 -31.16 -6.69
N ILE A 32 22.86 -30.47 -7.37
CA ILE A 32 23.07 -29.02 -7.20
C ILE A 32 21.91 -28.23 -7.81
N ALA A 33 21.37 -28.67 -8.96
CA ALA A 33 20.18 -28.07 -9.56
C ALA A 33 18.92 -28.28 -8.70
N THR A 34 18.74 -29.46 -8.08
CA THR A 34 17.60 -29.72 -7.19
C THR A 34 17.69 -28.95 -5.86
N ALA A 35 18.91 -28.75 -5.32
CA ALA A 35 19.10 -27.91 -4.13
C ALA A 35 18.91 -26.42 -4.42
N ALA A 36 19.28 -25.94 -5.61
CA ALA A 36 19.01 -24.57 -6.05
C ALA A 36 17.53 -24.31 -6.33
N LEU A 37 16.78 -25.32 -6.82
CA LEU A 37 15.31 -25.24 -6.96
C LEU A 37 14.57 -25.31 -5.60
N ALA A 38 15.16 -25.94 -4.58
CA ALA A 38 14.55 -26.02 -3.25
C ALA A 38 14.80 -24.77 -2.38
N LEU A 39 15.75 -23.92 -2.76
CA LEU A 39 16.09 -22.66 -2.10
C LEU A 39 15.53 -21.43 -2.81
N SER A 40 14.81 -21.60 -3.94
CA SER A 40 13.87 -20.59 -4.40
C SER A 40 12.63 -20.65 -3.52
N VAL A 41 12.74 -20.16 -2.28
CA VAL A 41 11.59 -19.48 -1.69
C VAL A 41 11.27 -18.38 -2.69
N ALA A 42 10.19 -18.59 -3.42
CA ALA A 42 9.56 -17.52 -4.16
C ALA A 42 9.53 -16.32 -3.21
N SER A 43 9.98 -15.16 -3.68
CA SER A 43 9.29 -13.94 -3.30
C SER A 43 7.84 -14.17 -3.73
N VAL A 44 7.06 -14.78 -2.84
CA VAL A 44 5.61 -14.68 -2.88
C VAL A 44 5.42 -13.18 -2.83
N TRP A 45 5.13 -12.58 -3.97
CA TRP A 45 4.58 -11.24 -4.00
C TRP A 45 3.47 -11.29 -2.97
N ALA A 46 3.65 -10.57 -1.85
CA ALA A 46 2.55 -10.40 -0.93
C ALA A 46 1.41 -9.88 -1.81
N THR A 47 0.32 -10.64 -1.87
CA THR A 47 -0.89 -10.27 -2.60
C THR A 47 -1.21 -8.81 -2.29
N PRO A 48 -1.46 -7.95 -3.29
CA PRO A 48 -1.76 -6.55 -3.03
C PRO A 48 -2.88 -6.44 -2.00
N VAL A 49 -2.66 -5.60 -0.99
CA VAL A 49 -3.55 -5.49 0.17
C VAL A 49 -4.27 -4.15 0.14
N VAL A 50 -5.54 -4.17 0.52
CA VAL A 50 -6.25 -2.98 1.00
C VAL A 50 -6.51 -3.16 2.49
N TRP A 51 -6.21 -2.13 3.26
CA TRP A 51 -6.49 -2.03 4.69
C TRP A 51 -7.74 -1.20 4.89
N GLU A 52 -8.45 -1.47 5.98
CA GLU A 52 -9.64 -0.74 6.37
C GLU A 52 -9.65 -0.47 7.86
N ASN A 53 -10.31 0.62 8.23
CA ASN A 53 -10.68 0.92 9.59
C ASN A 53 -12.17 1.26 9.63
N SER A 54 -12.85 0.67 10.61
CA SER A 54 -14.29 0.71 10.72
C SER A 54 -14.71 1.37 12.04
N ALA A 55 -15.85 2.05 12.02
CA ALA A 55 -16.45 2.53 13.26
C ALA A 55 -16.91 1.34 14.12
N GLY A 56 -16.44 1.29 15.35
CA GLY A 56 -16.86 0.30 16.35
C GLY A 56 -16.38 -1.14 16.10
N SER A 57 -15.41 -1.38 15.21
CA SER A 57 -14.83 -2.72 15.02
C SER A 57 -13.31 -2.67 14.82
N ASP A 58 -12.69 -3.85 14.82
CA ASP A 58 -11.26 -4.02 14.58
C ASP A 58 -10.90 -3.70 13.13
N MET A 59 -9.65 -3.29 12.91
CA MET A 59 -9.12 -3.00 11.58
C MET A 59 -8.86 -4.29 10.81
N GLY A 60 -9.00 -4.24 9.49
CA GLY A 60 -8.84 -5.40 8.62
C GLY A 60 -7.86 -5.15 7.49
N SER A 61 -7.30 -6.24 6.95
CA SER A 61 -6.58 -6.22 5.68
C SER A 61 -7.11 -7.30 4.75
N PHE A 62 -7.17 -7.00 3.46
CA PHE A 62 -7.84 -7.83 2.47
C PHE A 62 -7.02 -7.94 1.20
N ASP A 63 -7.08 -9.13 0.59
CA ASP A 63 -6.67 -9.30 -0.78
C ASP A 63 -7.47 -8.35 -1.66
N LYS A 64 -6.77 -7.48 -2.36
CA LYS A 64 -7.35 -6.41 -3.15
C LYS A 64 -8.15 -6.90 -4.36
N ALA A 65 -7.85 -8.09 -4.88
CA ALA A 65 -8.53 -8.65 -6.04
C ALA A 65 -9.71 -9.53 -5.63
N THR A 66 -9.58 -10.30 -4.55
CA THR A 66 -10.58 -11.29 -4.14
C THR A 66 -11.42 -10.87 -2.94
N GLY A 67 -11.02 -9.83 -2.21
CA GLY A 67 -11.65 -9.38 -0.97
C GLY A 67 -11.48 -10.36 0.19
N VAL A 68 -10.55 -11.31 0.10
CA VAL A 68 -10.31 -12.29 1.17
C VAL A 68 -9.54 -11.64 2.30
N GLN A 69 -10.03 -11.75 3.53
CA GLN A 69 -9.37 -11.19 4.70
C GLN A 69 -8.03 -11.90 4.97
N GLN A 70 -6.99 -11.11 5.25
CA GLN A 70 -5.63 -11.57 5.47
C GLN A 70 -5.15 -11.32 6.90
N ALA A 71 -5.60 -10.22 7.51
CA ALA A 71 -5.32 -9.91 8.90
C ALA A 71 -6.49 -9.19 9.57
N THR A 72 -6.50 -9.27 10.90
CA THR A 72 -7.33 -8.46 11.80
C THR A 72 -6.38 -7.83 12.82
N LEU A 73 -6.50 -6.52 13.03
CA LEU A 73 -5.73 -5.78 14.02
C LEU A 73 -6.67 -5.13 15.03
N THR A 74 -6.29 -5.18 16.31
CA THR A 74 -7.16 -4.71 17.40
C THR A 74 -7.33 -3.19 17.38
N GLN A 75 -8.57 -2.69 17.40
CA GLN A 75 -8.90 -1.27 17.54
C GLN A 75 -9.13 -0.91 19.03
N ASN A 76 -8.05 -0.53 19.73
CA ASN A 76 -8.07 -0.39 21.20
C ASN A 76 -8.07 1.05 21.75
N LYS A 77 -8.29 2.07 20.92
CA LYS A 77 -8.16 3.49 21.32
C LYS A 77 -9.45 4.31 21.25
N GLY A 78 -10.49 3.83 20.59
CA GLY A 78 -11.73 4.57 20.41
C GLY A 78 -12.46 4.17 19.14
N ASN A 79 -13.39 5.01 18.71
CA ASN A 79 -14.20 4.74 17.53
C ASN A 79 -13.38 4.96 16.26
N GLY A 80 -13.07 3.89 15.52
CA GLY A 80 -12.19 3.92 14.35
C GLY A 80 -12.66 4.86 13.25
N ARG A 81 -11.71 5.54 12.60
CA ARG A 81 -11.96 6.44 11.47
C ARG A 81 -10.94 6.17 10.37
N GLY A 82 -9.85 6.94 10.36
CA GLY A 82 -8.81 6.90 9.36
C GLY A 82 -7.83 5.74 9.53
N ILE A 83 -7.22 5.32 8.43
CA ILE A 83 -6.12 4.36 8.43
C ILE A 83 -5.11 4.65 7.33
N VAL A 84 -3.82 4.58 7.67
CA VAL A 84 -2.75 4.56 6.68
C VAL A 84 -1.67 3.57 7.08
N VAL A 85 -1.18 2.78 6.12
CA VAL A 85 -0.09 1.82 6.36
C VAL A 85 1.18 2.29 5.67
N VAL A 86 2.24 2.49 6.47
CA VAL A 86 3.57 2.90 6.00
C VAL A 86 4.59 1.87 6.45
N GLY A 87 5.06 1.05 5.52
CA GLY A 87 5.89 -0.12 5.82
C GLY A 87 5.14 -1.10 6.73
N ASN A 88 5.74 -1.47 7.86
CA ASN A 88 5.11 -2.37 8.84
C ASN A 88 4.25 -1.63 9.88
N THR A 89 4.08 -0.31 9.78
CA THR A 89 3.33 0.46 10.78
C THR A 89 1.97 0.85 10.24
N VAL A 90 0.92 0.44 10.93
CA VAL A 90 -0.45 0.95 10.74
C VAL A 90 -0.62 2.18 11.61
N TYR A 91 -0.95 3.31 11.00
CA TYR A 91 -1.35 4.53 11.66
C TYR A 91 -2.86 4.65 11.55
N TYR A 92 -3.54 5.01 12.63
CA TYR A 92 -4.98 5.12 12.64
C TYR A 92 -5.45 6.24 13.55
N THR A 93 -6.63 6.76 13.26
CA THR A 93 -7.29 7.84 14.01
C THR A 93 -8.56 7.34 14.68
N THR A 94 -9.12 8.16 15.58
CA THR A 94 -10.42 7.91 16.18
C THR A 94 -11.26 9.18 16.21
N ALA A 95 -12.58 8.99 16.20
CA ALA A 95 -13.57 10.08 16.23
C ALA A 95 -13.49 10.94 17.51
N ASP A 96 -12.91 10.39 18.57
CA ASP A 96 -12.93 10.92 19.93
C ASP A 96 -11.56 11.35 20.46
N SER A 97 -10.54 11.37 19.58
CA SER A 97 -9.18 11.79 19.95
C SER A 97 -8.53 12.69 18.91
N GLY A 98 -7.80 13.71 19.37
CA GLY A 98 -6.88 14.50 18.56
C GLY A 98 -5.53 13.82 18.28
N SER A 99 -5.42 12.51 18.54
CA SER A 99 -4.18 11.74 18.39
C SER A 99 -4.26 10.75 17.24
N VAL A 100 -3.13 10.57 16.56
CA VAL A 100 -2.89 9.44 15.66
C VAL A 100 -2.19 8.36 16.46
N PHE A 101 -2.68 7.14 16.39
CA PHE A 101 -2.14 5.97 17.07
C PHE A 101 -1.41 5.07 16.09
N LYS A 102 -0.56 4.17 16.60
CA LYS A 102 0.21 3.25 15.78
C LYS A 102 0.16 1.83 16.29
N ARG A 103 0.22 0.91 15.36
CA ARG A 103 0.28 -0.53 15.63
C ARG A 103 1.18 -1.21 14.60
N ASP A 104 1.82 -2.30 15.01
CA ASP A 104 2.59 -3.12 14.08
C ASP A 104 1.66 -4.01 13.24
N ALA A 105 1.78 -3.91 11.91
CA ALA A 105 0.92 -4.58 10.94
C ALA A 105 1.08 -6.11 10.93
N ILE A 106 2.16 -6.64 11.49
CA ILE A 106 2.50 -8.07 11.45
C ILE A 106 2.21 -8.75 12.78
N THR A 107 2.52 -8.07 13.87
CA THR A 107 2.47 -8.62 15.23
C THR A 107 1.27 -8.16 16.04
N ASP A 108 0.46 -7.23 15.51
CA ASP A 108 -0.66 -6.60 16.23
C ASP A 108 -0.19 -5.89 17.52
N ALA A 109 1.10 -5.52 17.62
CA ALA A 109 1.63 -4.86 18.80
C ALA A 109 1.20 -3.39 18.83
N ASP A 110 0.56 -2.94 19.92
CA ASP A 110 0.24 -1.53 20.16
C ASP A 110 1.54 -0.74 20.35
N LEU A 111 1.79 0.22 19.45
CA LEU A 111 2.98 1.07 19.43
C LEU A 111 2.71 2.45 20.04
N GLY A 112 1.53 2.67 20.62
CA GLY A 112 1.14 3.90 21.29
C GLY A 112 0.78 5.03 20.34
N VAL A 113 1.00 6.27 20.80
CA VAL A 113 0.67 7.49 20.05
C VAL A 113 1.78 7.81 19.05
N ALA A 114 1.42 8.07 17.79
CA ALA A 114 2.31 8.64 16.79
C ALA A 114 2.62 10.10 17.12
N PHE A 115 1.55 10.88 17.22
CA PHE A 115 1.55 12.31 17.43
C PHE A 115 0.14 12.78 17.78
N THR A 116 0.03 14.02 18.27
CA THR A 116 -1.23 14.67 18.64
C THR A 116 -1.30 16.02 17.94
N ILE A 117 -2.44 16.31 17.32
CA ILE A 117 -2.70 17.60 16.68
C ILE A 117 -3.40 18.50 17.70
N ALA A 118 -2.67 19.49 18.22
CA ALA A 118 -3.18 20.37 19.27
C ALA A 118 -4.46 21.10 18.83
N GLY A 119 -5.43 21.18 19.75
CA GLY A 119 -6.71 21.86 19.51
C GLY A 119 -7.77 21.02 18.79
N THR A 120 -7.48 19.75 18.49
CA THR A 120 -8.46 18.81 17.91
C THR A 120 -9.00 17.86 18.98
N SER A 121 -10.26 17.44 18.82
CA SER A 121 -10.95 16.49 19.71
C SER A 121 -11.34 15.19 19.03
N GLY A 122 -11.10 15.08 17.72
CA GLY A 122 -11.43 13.94 16.89
C GLY A 122 -10.77 14.08 15.53
N LEU A 123 -10.29 12.98 14.97
CA LEU A 123 -9.63 12.92 13.67
C LEU A 123 -10.32 11.88 12.79
N GLN A 124 -10.39 12.14 11.50
CA GLN A 124 -11.04 11.27 10.49
C GLN A 124 -9.97 10.62 9.60
N ALA A 125 -10.16 10.53 8.27
CA ALA A 125 -9.17 9.98 7.34
C ALA A 125 -7.75 10.49 7.58
N ILE A 126 -6.80 9.59 7.33
CA ILE A 126 -5.37 9.88 7.33
C ILE A 126 -4.75 9.29 6.06
N SER A 127 -3.93 10.08 5.37
CA SER A 127 -3.17 9.63 4.20
C SER A 127 -1.71 10.06 4.30
N TYR A 128 -0.87 9.51 3.42
CA TYR A 128 0.57 9.74 3.42
C TYR A 128 1.03 10.26 2.05
N ASP A 129 1.79 11.35 2.02
CA ASP A 129 2.28 11.95 0.76
C ASP A 129 3.66 11.43 0.32
N GLY A 130 4.15 10.39 0.99
CA GLY A 130 5.51 9.90 0.83
C GLY A 130 6.49 10.54 1.81
N THR A 131 6.17 11.67 2.44
CA THR A 131 7.03 12.32 3.44
C THR A 131 6.29 12.61 4.74
N ASP A 132 5.11 13.19 4.63
CA ASP A 132 4.28 13.73 5.68
C ASP A 132 2.87 13.12 5.65
N PHE A 133 2.15 13.27 6.75
CA PHE A 133 0.76 12.84 6.86
C PHE A 133 -0.21 13.97 6.54
N TRP A 134 -1.32 13.62 5.90
CA TRP A 134 -2.50 14.47 5.78
C TRP A 134 -3.60 13.86 6.63
N VAL A 135 -4.16 14.65 7.55
CA VAL A 135 -5.17 14.18 8.51
C VAL A 135 -6.38 15.08 8.45
N GLY A 136 -7.56 14.51 8.26
CA GLY A 136 -8.81 15.26 8.29
C GLY A 136 -9.27 15.56 9.72
N ASP A 137 -10.02 16.65 9.88
CA ASP A 137 -10.64 17.05 11.14
C ASP A 137 -12.04 16.45 11.34
N TYR A 138 -12.28 15.76 12.45
CA TYR A 138 -13.60 15.19 12.76
C TYR A 138 -14.41 16.06 13.74
N SER A 139 -14.13 17.36 13.85
CA SER A 139 -14.87 18.27 14.75
C SER A 139 -16.01 19.04 14.07
N GLY A 140 -16.38 18.62 12.85
CA GLY A 140 -17.39 19.29 12.03
C GLY A 140 -16.86 20.46 11.21
N THR A 141 -15.54 20.56 11.05
CA THR A 141 -14.90 21.53 10.14
C THR A 141 -14.47 20.86 8.83
N THR A 142 -14.20 21.65 7.80
CA THR A 142 -13.64 21.18 6.52
C THR A 142 -12.11 21.27 6.50
N LYS A 143 -11.47 21.20 7.68
CA LYS A 143 -10.02 21.36 7.80
C LYS A 143 -9.31 20.04 7.53
N ALA A 144 -8.10 20.17 6.98
CA ALA A 144 -7.10 19.11 6.95
C ALA A 144 -5.77 19.63 7.50
N TYR A 145 -5.00 18.73 8.09
CA TYR A 145 -3.73 19.02 8.75
C TYR A 145 -2.61 18.31 8.00
N LYS A 146 -1.58 19.05 7.61
CA LYS A 146 -0.32 18.46 7.19
C LYS A 146 0.58 18.30 8.41
N VAL A 147 1.04 17.10 8.68
CA VAL A 147 1.86 16.77 9.85
C VAL A 147 3.15 16.10 9.43
N ASN A 148 4.26 16.53 10.01
CA ASN A 148 5.57 15.99 9.69
C ASN A 148 5.63 14.49 9.96
N GLY A 149 5.95 13.69 8.94
CA GLY A 149 5.89 12.23 9.06
C GLY A 149 6.96 11.63 9.98
N THR A 150 8.00 12.40 10.32
CA THR A 150 9.10 11.97 11.21
C THR A 150 8.93 12.47 12.63
N THR A 151 8.60 13.76 12.80
CA THR A 151 8.56 14.41 14.12
C THR A 151 7.15 14.48 14.71
N GLY A 152 6.11 14.30 13.89
CA GLY A 152 4.72 14.51 14.32
C GLY A 152 4.34 15.98 14.50
N ALA A 153 5.21 16.93 14.13
CA ALA A 153 4.92 18.35 14.24
C ALA A 153 3.92 18.81 13.18
N LEU A 154 2.92 19.62 13.57
CA LEU A 154 2.01 20.25 12.62
C LEU A 154 2.81 21.19 11.69
N ILE A 155 2.69 20.97 10.37
CA ILE A 155 3.30 21.80 9.33
C ILE A 155 2.33 22.89 8.91
N SER A 156 1.07 22.51 8.62
CA SER A 156 0.06 23.46 8.16
C SER A 156 -1.36 22.96 8.44
N THR A 157 -2.28 23.90 8.56
CA THR A 157 -3.72 23.65 8.53
C THR A 157 -4.27 24.28 7.25
N ILE A 158 -5.01 23.51 6.47
CA ILE A 158 -5.76 23.99 5.30
C ILE A 158 -7.25 23.87 5.56
N THR A 159 -8.03 24.63 4.79
CA THR A 159 -9.49 24.50 4.72
C THR A 159 -9.83 24.05 3.32
N LEU A 160 -10.54 22.94 3.18
CA LEU A 160 -11.01 22.48 1.87
C LEU A 160 -12.15 23.40 1.40
N ASP A 161 -11.99 23.95 0.21
CA ASP A 161 -12.96 24.86 -0.39
C ASP A 161 -14.30 24.15 -0.67
N GLY A 162 -15.36 24.58 0.01
CA GLY A 162 -16.71 24.06 -0.16
C GLY A 162 -17.61 24.86 -1.09
N THR A 163 -17.11 25.93 -1.72
CA THR A 163 -17.96 26.87 -2.50
C THR A 163 -18.68 26.20 -3.67
N LEU A 164 -18.06 25.22 -4.32
CA LEU A 164 -18.65 24.47 -5.44
C LEU A 164 -18.93 23.00 -5.11
N THR A 165 -18.30 22.44 -4.09
CA THR A 165 -18.46 21.02 -3.73
C THR A 165 -19.48 20.80 -2.63
N HIS A 166 -19.85 21.82 -1.85
CA HIS A 166 -20.64 21.64 -0.64
C HIS A 166 -20.03 20.57 0.29
N ILE A 167 -18.70 20.50 0.37
CA ILE A 167 -18.06 19.70 1.42
C ILE A 167 -18.51 20.23 2.79
N GLU A 168 -19.02 19.32 3.61
CA GLU A 168 -19.51 19.53 4.96
C GLU A 168 -18.44 19.05 5.95
N GLY A 169 -18.60 19.41 7.23
CA GLY A 169 -17.79 18.80 8.28
C GLY A 169 -18.03 17.29 8.37
N PHE A 170 -17.09 16.58 9.01
CA PHE A 170 -17.13 15.11 9.17
C PHE A 170 -16.97 14.32 7.87
N TYR A 171 -16.22 14.84 6.89
CA TYR A 171 -15.94 14.10 5.65
C TYR A 171 -14.98 12.92 5.92
N ASP A 172 -15.47 11.69 5.97
CA ASP A 172 -14.63 10.58 6.45
C ASP A 172 -13.47 10.14 5.54
N GLY A 173 -13.48 10.51 4.25
CA GLY A 173 -12.46 10.15 3.26
C GLY A 173 -11.56 11.31 2.84
N LEU A 174 -10.25 11.13 2.97
CA LEU A 174 -9.21 12.08 2.54
C LEU A 174 -7.97 11.32 2.06
N GLU A 175 -7.62 11.47 0.79
CA GLU A 175 -6.48 10.76 0.21
C GLU A 175 -5.54 11.70 -0.55
N TYR A 176 -4.24 11.53 -0.32
CA TYR A 176 -3.22 12.17 -1.14
C TYR A 176 -2.98 11.36 -2.41
N PHE A 177 -2.91 12.04 -3.56
CA PHE A 177 -2.55 11.42 -4.84
C PHE A 177 -1.96 12.44 -5.81
N ASN A 178 -0.88 12.08 -6.50
CA ASN A 178 -0.29 12.85 -7.62
C ASN A 178 -0.15 14.36 -7.32
N GLY A 179 0.34 14.71 -6.12
CA GLY A 179 0.53 16.09 -5.69
C GLY A 179 -0.75 16.83 -5.30
N LYS A 180 -1.86 16.12 -5.07
CA LYS A 180 -3.20 16.66 -4.80
C LYS A 180 -3.85 15.92 -3.65
N LEU A 181 -4.98 16.43 -3.19
CA LEU A 181 -5.86 15.77 -2.24
C LEU A 181 -7.20 15.46 -2.91
N ILE A 182 -7.83 14.35 -2.54
CA ILE A 182 -9.22 14.05 -2.86
C ILE A 182 -9.98 13.79 -1.57
N ALA A 183 -11.18 14.34 -1.45
CA ALA A 183 -12.02 14.16 -0.26
C ALA A 183 -13.49 14.01 -0.64
N ASN A 184 -14.23 13.22 0.14
CA ASN A 184 -15.69 13.14 0.02
C ASN A 184 -16.37 14.40 0.55
N LYS A 185 -17.62 14.62 0.17
CA LYS A 185 -18.38 15.80 0.60
C LYS A 185 -18.88 15.72 2.03
N TYR A 186 -19.28 14.55 2.49
CA TYR A 186 -19.96 14.38 3.78
C TYR A 186 -19.75 12.99 4.33
N ASP A 187 -20.01 12.82 5.61
CA ASP A 187 -20.01 11.52 6.29
C ASP A 187 -20.92 10.52 5.56
N GLY A 188 -20.34 9.36 5.19
CA GLY A 188 -21.03 8.34 4.41
C GLY A 188 -22.18 7.66 5.17
N GLY A 189 -22.16 7.72 6.50
CA GLY A 189 -23.25 7.29 7.36
C GLY A 189 -24.49 8.20 7.30
N PHE A 190 -24.30 9.44 6.85
CA PHE A 190 -25.38 10.40 6.58
C PHE A 190 -25.66 10.58 5.10
N ALA A 191 -25.11 9.70 4.25
CA ALA A 191 -25.24 9.80 2.80
C ALA A 191 -26.71 10.01 2.41
N ARG A 192 -26.96 11.17 1.80
CA ARG A 192 -28.27 11.52 1.24
C ARG A 192 -28.57 10.53 0.12
N ALA A 193 -29.84 10.22 -0.10
CA ALA A 193 -30.26 9.14 -1.01
C ALA A 193 -29.44 9.10 -2.31
N GLY A 194 -28.63 8.05 -2.48
CA GLY A 194 -27.85 7.83 -3.70
C GLY A 194 -26.37 8.20 -3.63
N GLY A 195 -25.64 7.88 -2.55
CA GLY A 195 -24.17 7.93 -2.54
C GLY A 195 -23.55 9.27 -2.14
N ASN A 196 -22.27 9.42 -2.47
CA ASN A 196 -21.35 10.49 -2.09
C ASN A 196 -20.51 10.93 -3.29
N GLN A 197 -20.05 12.18 -3.29
CA GLN A 197 -19.15 12.69 -4.31
C GLN A 197 -17.79 13.05 -3.71
N TYR A 198 -16.74 12.89 -4.51
CA TYR A 198 -15.38 13.22 -4.14
C TYR A 198 -14.83 14.29 -5.06
N SER A 199 -14.22 15.31 -4.47
CA SER A 199 -13.64 16.43 -5.20
C SER A 199 -12.14 16.50 -4.99
N ILE A 200 -11.43 17.01 -6.00
CA ILE A 200 -9.99 17.13 -6.03
C ILE A 200 -9.59 18.55 -5.63
N TYR A 201 -8.63 18.64 -4.72
CA TYR A 201 -8.07 19.86 -4.18
C TYR A 201 -6.56 19.91 -4.42
N ASP A 202 -6.00 21.11 -4.47
CA ASP A 202 -4.56 21.27 -4.28
C ASP A 202 -4.17 21.08 -2.80
N THR A 203 -2.88 21.06 -2.51
CA THR A 203 -2.37 20.91 -1.14
C THR A 203 -2.51 22.18 -0.28
N LEU A 204 -3.10 23.25 -0.82
CA LEU A 204 -3.45 24.46 -0.09
C LEU A 204 -4.95 24.48 0.28
N GLY A 205 -5.73 23.51 -0.21
CA GLY A 205 -7.17 23.39 0.02
C GLY A 205 -8.04 24.05 -1.05
N ASN A 206 -7.46 24.59 -2.12
CA ASN A 206 -8.23 25.16 -3.22
C ASN A 206 -8.83 24.04 -4.07
N LEU A 207 -10.08 24.21 -4.47
CA LEU A 207 -10.75 23.26 -5.35
C LEU A 207 -10.14 23.28 -6.77
N LEU A 208 -9.83 22.10 -7.29
CA LEU A 208 -9.35 21.91 -8.65
C LEU A 208 -10.42 21.28 -9.55
N VAL A 209 -11.09 20.24 -9.06
CA VAL A 209 -12.14 19.52 -9.79
C VAL A 209 -13.25 19.16 -8.81
N ALA A 210 -14.45 19.70 -9.03
CA ALA A 210 -15.63 19.27 -8.29
C ALA A 210 -16.10 17.90 -8.80
N ASP A 211 -16.57 17.06 -7.88
CA ASP A 211 -17.37 15.85 -8.15
C ASP A 211 -16.70 14.89 -9.13
N PHE A 212 -15.39 14.72 -8.96
CA PHE A 212 -14.56 13.85 -9.79
C PHE A 212 -15.01 12.39 -9.74
N ILE A 213 -15.32 11.88 -8.54
CA ILE A 213 -15.99 10.57 -8.37
C ILE A 213 -17.40 10.82 -7.85
N ASP A 214 -18.39 10.17 -8.46
CA ASP A 214 -19.78 10.13 -7.97
C ASP A 214 -20.19 8.68 -7.70
N THR A 215 -20.38 8.35 -6.43
CA THR A 215 -20.71 6.98 -5.99
C THR A 215 -22.20 6.64 -6.12
N ASN A 216 -23.01 7.56 -6.66
CA ASN A 216 -24.44 7.33 -6.87
C ASN A 216 -24.71 6.08 -7.73
N GLY A 217 -25.64 5.24 -7.26
CA GLY A 217 -25.93 3.95 -7.87
C GLY A 217 -24.87 2.86 -7.64
N HIS A 218 -23.76 3.20 -6.98
CA HIS A 218 -22.62 2.31 -6.77
C HIS A 218 -22.28 2.05 -5.30
N GLY A 219 -22.93 2.74 -4.36
CA GLY A 219 -22.77 2.51 -2.92
C GLY A 219 -22.82 3.80 -2.12
N ASN A 220 -22.63 3.70 -0.80
CA ASN A 220 -22.45 4.85 0.07
C ASN A 220 -20.97 5.03 0.36
N GLY A 221 -20.30 5.86 -0.46
CA GLY A 221 -18.89 6.18 -0.33
C GLY A 221 -18.56 6.89 0.98
N THR A 222 -17.46 6.48 1.63
CA THR A 222 -16.86 7.16 2.80
C THR A 222 -15.33 7.26 2.62
N GLY A 223 -14.56 6.32 3.17
CA GLY A 223 -13.13 6.09 2.94
C GLY A 223 -12.69 5.96 1.50
N ILE A 224 -11.47 6.40 1.23
CA ILE A 224 -10.86 6.37 -0.10
C ILE A 224 -9.35 6.11 -0.03
N ALA A 225 -8.85 5.28 -0.93
CA ALA A 225 -7.42 5.02 -1.11
C ALA A 225 -7.03 5.06 -2.59
N PHE A 226 -5.80 5.46 -2.92
CA PHE A 226 -5.29 5.46 -4.29
C PHE A 226 -4.07 4.54 -4.43
N ASP A 227 -4.03 3.68 -5.44
CA ASP A 227 -2.93 2.72 -5.61
C ASP A 227 -1.87 3.14 -6.64
N GLY A 228 -1.94 4.38 -7.13
CA GLY A 228 -1.13 4.86 -8.24
C GLY A 228 -1.82 4.79 -9.60
N THR A 229 -2.93 4.05 -9.72
CA THR A 229 -3.70 3.86 -10.96
C THR A 229 -5.19 4.11 -10.75
N ASP A 230 -5.80 3.46 -9.77
CA ASP A 230 -7.23 3.46 -9.48
C ASP A 230 -7.50 3.93 -8.04
N PHE A 231 -8.68 4.49 -7.83
CA PHE A 231 -9.21 4.76 -6.50
C PHE A 231 -10.05 3.58 -6.00
N TYR A 232 -9.96 3.34 -4.70
CA TYR A 232 -10.72 2.35 -3.95
C TYR A 232 -11.55 3.12 -2.95
N VAL A 233 -12.88 3.02 -3.06
CA VAL A 233 -13.81 3.74 -2.19
C VAL A 233 -14.63 2.73 -1.40
N SER A 234 -14.61 2.82 -0.08
CA SER A 234 -15.40 1.91 0.76
C SER A 234 -16.89 2.16 0.54
N ASP A 235 -17.66 1.07 0.52
CA ASP A 235 -19.11 1.13 0.51
C ASP A 235 -19.60 0.78 1.92
N ILE A 236 -19.80 1.82 2.72
CA ILE A 236 -19.82 1.79 4.19
C ILE A 236 -20.73 0.71 4.77
N PHE A 237 -21.85 0.38 4.12
CA PHE A 237 -22.85 -0.58 4.63
C PHE A 237 -22.89 -1.93 3.90
N ASN A 238 -22.10 -2.09 2.84
CA ASN A 238 -22.27 -3.22 1.90
C ASN A 238 -21.08 -4.19 1.89
N ASN A 239 -20.19 -4.11 2.88
CA ASN A 239 -19.08 -5.05 3.08
C ASN A 239 -18.25 -5.25 1.80
N ARG A 240 -17.92 -4.13 1.15
CA ARG A 240 -17.21 -4.09 -0.14
C ARG A 240 -16.52 -2.76 -0.29
N PHE A 241 -15.60 -2.69 -1.25
CA PHE A 241 -15.15 -1.44 -1.83
C PHE A 241 -15.44 -1.41 -3.32
N THR A 242 -15.55 -0.20 -3.86
CA THR A 242 -15.74 0.10 -5.28
C THR A 242 -14.43 0.62 -5.87
N ILE A 243 -14.21 0.35 -7.16
CA ILE A 243 -12.99 0.70 -7.86
C ILE A 243 -13.33 1.73 -8.94
N TRP A 244 -12.55 2.81 -8.99
CA TRP A 244 -12.76 3.95 -9.86
C TRP A 244 -11.49 4.28 -10.61
N ASP A 245 -11.62 4.64 -11.87
CA ASP A 245 -10.50 5.03 -12.72
C ASP A 245 -9.82 6.29 -12.19
N GLY A 246 -8.52 6.22 -11.92
CA GLY A 246 -7.80 7.34 -11.31
C GLY A 246 -7.60 8.56 -12.21
N THR A 247 -7.88 8.44 -13.51
CA THR A 247 -7.73 9.55 -14.48
C THR A 247 -9.06 10.24 -14.76
N THR A 248 -10.14 9.47 -14.82
CA THR A 248 -11.46 9.92 -15.26
C THR A 248 -12.50 9.96 -14.15
N GLY A 249 -12.24 9.30 -13.01
CA GLY A 249 -13.19 9.16 -11.92
C GLY A 249 -14.36 8.22 -12.23
N ALA A 250 -14.29 7.46 -13.32
CA ALA A 250 -15.35 6.55 -13.76
C ALA A 250 -15.38 5.25 -12.95
N TYR A 251 -16.57 4.74 -12.63
CA TYR A 251 -16.75 3.43 -12.00
C TYR A 251 -16.19 2.30 -12.86
N LYS A 252 -15.45 1.37 -12.26
CA LYS A 252 -14.91 0.18 -12.93
C LYS A 252 -15.58 -1.09 -12.44
N SER A 253 -15.57 -1.33 -11.13
CA SER A 253 -16.06 -2.57 -10.52
C SER A 253 -16.20 -2.44 -8.99
N ALA A 254 -16.57 -3.52 -8.33
CA ALA A 254 -16.57 -3.63 -6.88
C ALA A 254 -16.02 -4.99 -6.45
N VAL A 255 -15.44 -5.05 -5.25
CA VAL A 255 -14.91 -6.27 -4.63
C VAL A 255 -15.57 -6.44 -3.27
N THR A 256 -16.28 -7.55 -3.09
CA THR A 256 -16.92 -7.91 -1.82
C THR A 256 -15.87 -8.46 -0.86
N LEU A 257 -15.87 -7.93 0.37
CA LEU A 257 -15.01 -8.38 1.44
C LEU A 257 -15.60 -9.64 2.09
N SER A 258 -14.77 -10.66 2.29
CA SER A 258 -15.12 -11.81 3.10
C SER A 258 -15.15 -11.42 4.57
N GLY A 259 -16.11 -11.94 5.33
CA GLY A 259 -16.30 -11.57 6.73
C GLY A 259 -17.50 -10.64 6.91
N SER A 260 -17.57 -9.94 8.04
CA SER A 260 -18.63 -8.98 8.33
C SER A 260 -18.00 -7.64 8.67
N HIS A 261 -17.65 -6.88 7.63
CA HIS A 261 -17.11 -5.52 7.77
C HIS A 261 -18.21 -4.55 7.38
N THR A 262 -18.57 -3.69 8.32
CA THR A 262 -19.60 -2.68 8.15
C THR A 262 -19.15 -1.43 8.86
N VAL A 263 -19.61 -0.30 8.37
CA VAL A 263 -19.18 1.01 8.84
C VAL A 263 -17.69 1.25 8.57
N ILE A 264 -17.22 0.84 7.38
CA ILE A 264 -15.83 1.00 6.93
C ILE A 264 -15.58 2.47 6.62
N GLU A 265 -14.94 3.21 7.53
CA GLU A 265 -14.79 4.66 7.47
C GLU A 265 -13.62 5.12 6.60
N ASP A 266 -12.54 4.33 6.53
CA ASP A 266 -11.37 4.68 5.72
C ASP A 266 -10.69 3.45 5.12
N LEU A 267 -9.93 3.68 4.05
CA LEU A 267 -9.16 2.66 3.35
C LEU A 267 -7.69 3.09 3.22
N SER A 268 -6.79 2.11 3.17
CA SER A 268 -5.40 2.35 2.82
C SER A 268 -4.89 1.28 1.85
N VAL A 269 -4.00 1.66 0.95
CA VAL A 269 -3.25 0.73 0.10
C VAL A 269 -1.75 0.96 0.28
N ASP A 270 -0.92 0.08 -0.28
CA ASP A 270 0.52 0.19 -0.12
C ASP A 270 1.11 1.42 -0.85
N PHE A 271 1.53 2.41 -0.07
CA PHE A 271 2.17 3.62 -0.56
C PHE A 271 3.61 3.40 -1.05
N ALA A 272 4.27 2.31 -0.64
CA ALA A 272 5.63 1.99 -1.09
C ALA A 272 5.69 1.63 -2.57
N GLY A 273 4.59 1.10 -3.11
CA GLY A 273 4.47 0.71 -4.52
C GLY A 273 4.11 1.85 -5.47
N ARG A 274 3.78 3.04 -4.95
CA ARG A 274 3.28 4.16 -5.76
C ARG A 274 4.39 5.10 -6.19
N ILE A 275 4.37 5.49 -7.47
CA ILE A 275 5.38 6.39 -8.04
C ILE A 275 5.30 7.82 -7.50
N ASP A 276 4.14 8.24 -7.01
CA ASP A 276 3.91 9.60 -6.50
C ASP A 276 4.26 9.78 -5.02
N THR A 277 4.52 8.68 -4.30
CA THR A 277 4.89 8.69 -2.86
C THR A 277 6.17 7.92 -2.53
N CYS A 278 6.82 7.30 -3.52
CA CYS A 278 8.11 6.64 -3.34
C CYS A 278 9.26 7.63 -3.10
N GLY A 279 10.38 7.16 -2.52
CA GLY A 279 11.57 7.99 -2.26
C GLY A 279 11.50 8.89 -1.01
N GLY A 280 10.46 8.73 -0.21
CA GLY A 280 10.31 9.31 1.11
C GLY A 280 11.37 8.93 2.15
N PRO A 281 11.47 9.64 3.30
CA PRO A 281 12.43 9.35 4.37
C PRO A 281 12.35 7.92 4.91
N ASN A 282 11.19 7.26 4.74
CA ASN A 282 10.91 5.91 5.20
C ASN A 282 10.49 4.96 4.06
N GLN A 283 10.77 5.33 2.80
CA GLN A 283 10.37 4.54 1.63
C GLN A 283 11.59 4.12 0.79
N PRO A 284 11.52 2.98 0.08
CA PRO A 284 12.53 2.66 -0.92
C PRO A 284 12.58 3.77 -1.99
N PRO A 285 13.76 4.05 -2.58
CA PRO A 285 13.84 4.91 -3.75
C PRO A 285 12.88 4.46 -4.84
N CYS A 286 12.24 5.41 -5.53
CA CYS A 286 11.29 5.18 -6.63
C CYS A 286 11.76 4.25 -7.75
N ASN A 287 13.06 4.01 -7.83
CA ASN A 287 13.70 3.21 -8.86
C ASN A 287 14.12 1.82 -8.38
N ASN A 288 13.72 1.40 -7.18
CA ASN A 288 13.90 0.03 -6.74
C ASN A 288 12.86 -0.85 -7.40
N VAL A 289 13.15 -1.28 -8.64
CA VAL A 289 12.81 -2.64 -9.03
C VAL A 289 13.31 -3.52 -7.87
N PRO A 290 12.46 -4.31 -7.18
CA PRO A 290 12.96 -5.24 -6.19
C PRO A 290 14.05 -6.04 -6.88
N GLU A 291 15.31 -5.95 -6.45
CA GLU A 291 16.31 -6.83 -7.05
C GLU A 291 15.76 -8.23 -6.84
N PRO A 292 15.38 -8.97 -7.91
CA PRO A 292 14.82 -10.27 -7.73
C PRO A 292 15.89 -11.05 -6.95
N GLY A 293 15.52 -11.97 -6.07
CA GLY A 293 16.47 -12.82 -5.33
C GLY A 293 17.56 -13.48 -6.20
N SER A 294 17.46 -13.39 -7.53
CA SER A 294 18.52 -13.49 -8.54
C SER A 294 19.91 -12.95 -8.15
N MET A 295 20.07 -11.76 -7.55
CA MET A 295 21.42 -11.25 -7.22
C MET A 295 22.03 -11.98 -6.01
N GLN A 296 21.21 -12.36 -5.03
CA GLN A 296 21.61 -13.25 -3.93
C GLN A 296 21.91 -14.66 -4.43
N LEU A 297 21.14 -15.17 -5.41
CA LEU A 297 21.38 -16.44 -6.10
C LEU A 297 22.69 -16.43 -6.91
N VAL A 298 23.01 -15.33 -7.60
CA VAL A 298 24.30 -15.14 -8.30
C VAL A 298 25.45 -15.09 -7.29
N GLY A 299 25.28 -14.36 -6.19
CA GLY A 299 26.27 -14.30 -5.10
C GLY A 299 26.54 -15.67 -4.46
N LEU A 300 25.49 -16.43 -4.16
CA LEU A 300 25.60 -17.79 -3.61
C LEU A 300 26.19 -18.78 -4.61
N ALA A 301 25.81 -18.68 -5.89
CA ALA A 301 26.37 -19.52 -6.95
C ALA A 301 27.87 -19.26 -7.14
N LEU A 302 28.29 -17.99 -7.16
CA LEU A 302 29.70 -17.60 -7.26
C LEU A 302 30.49 -18.00 -6.01
N GLY A 303 29.91 -17.87 -4.82
CA GLY A 303 30.51 -18.33 -3.56
C GLY A 303 30.73 -19.85 -3.52
N ALA A 304 29.73 -20.63 -3.94
CA ALA A 304 29.82 -22.08 -4.04
C ALA A 304 30.85 -22.53 -5.09
N LEU A 305 30.93 -21.84 -6.24
CA LEU A 305 31.97 -22.03 -7.26
C LEU A 305 33.37 -21.73 -6.70
N GLY A 306 33.54 -20.63 -5.96
CA GLY A 306 34.80 -20.26 -5.33
C GLY A 306 35.28 -21.27 -4.29
N LEU A 307 34.39 -21.77 -3.44
CA LEU A 307 34.69 -22.81 -2.45
C LEU A 307 35.02 -24.16 -3.09
N GLY A 308 34.30 -24.51 -4.17
CA GLY A 308 34.57 -25.72 -4.95
C GLY A 308 35.93 -25.68 -5.66
N LEU A 309 36.35 -24.52 -6.15
CA LEU A 309 37.65 -24.32 -6.78
C LEU A 309 38.80 -24.30 -5.76
N ARG A 310 38.60 -23.75 -4.55
CA ARG A 310 39.60 -23.79 -3.47
C ARG A 310 39.85 -25.21 -2.95
N ARG A 311 38.81 -26.03 -2.77
CA ARG A 311 38.96 -27.43 -2.32
C ARG A 311 39.70 -28.32 -3.32
N ARG A 312 39.75 -27.94 -4.61
CA ARG A 312 40.51 -28.67 -5.65
C ARG A 312 42.00 -28.30 -5.71
N LYS A 313 42.44 -27.22 -5.06
CA LYS A 313 43.86 -26.85 -4.96
C LYS A 313 44.54 -27.35 -3.68
N ALA A 314 43.76 -27.81 -2.69
CA ALA A 314 44.25 -28.31 -1.41
C ALA A 314 44.35 -29.85 -1.36
N LYS A 315 44.24 -30.52 -2.51
CA LYS A 315 44.55 -31.94 -2.75
C LYS A 315 45.48 -32.00 -3.95
#